data_AF-A0A645AZM2-F1
#
_entry.id   AF-A0A645AZM2-F1
#
_cell.length_a   1.000
_cell.length_b   1.000
_cell.length_c   1.000
_cell.angle_alpha   90.00
_cell.angle_beta   90.00
_cell.angle_gamma   90.00
#
_symmetry.space_group_name_H-M   'P 1'
#
loop_
_entity.id
_entity.type
_entity.pdbx_description
1 polymer ?
#
loop_
_entity_poly.entity_id
_entity_poly.type
_entity_poly.pdbx_seq_one_letter_code
_entity_poly.pdbx_strand_id
1 'polypeptide(L)'
;MVNRAPMISEVIATSKSYVDVAVIGMIISYYIRSLGYEARNHVDANYLVMPALVAEDAGLGQIGRNSILTNKDYGSRFKLGIVTTNLPLDIDGKIDFGLEDFCKVCKKCALTCPTQSLSRENKTDKDNKYNWTVDVETCYEKWKYLGTDCGMCISVCPFSQNLESVKKYSSFKKNGAAIQDVLDEYKRKFGTRVFVPGNPSWLR
;
A
#
# COMPACT_ATOMS: atom_id res chain seq x y z
N MET A 1 5.51 -4.25 12.62
CA MET A 1 4.37 -3.78 13.45
C MET A 1 3.02 -4.07 12.79
N VAL A 2 2.80 -3.75 11.52
CA VAL A 2 1.50 -3.94 10.82
C VAL A 2 0.90 -5.36 10.84
N ASN A 3 1.69 -6.43 11.05
CA ASN A 3 1.14 -7.78 11.29
C ASN A 3 0.35 -7.91 12.60
N ARG A 4 0.39 -6.91 13.48
CA ARG A 4 -0.47 -6.81 14.66
C ARG A 4 -1.75 -6.00 14.40
N ALA A 5 -1.99 -5.57 13.16
CA ALA A 5 -3.24 -4.93 12.78
C ALA A 5 -4.45 -5.69 13.36
N PRO A 6 -5.48 -5.05 13.92
CA PRO A 6 -5.65 -3.62 14.10
C PRO A 6 -5.28 -3.12 15.51
N MET A 7 -4.22 -3.67 16.12
CA MET A 7 -3.77 -3.24 17.45
C MET A 7 -2.97 -1.93 17.37
N ILE A 8 -2.90 -1.21 18.49
CA ILE A 8 -2.25 0.11 18.64
C ILE A 8 -0.82 0.22 18.07
N SER A 9 -0.05 -0.87 18.03
CA SER A 9 1.27 -0.88 17.41
C SER A 9 1.27 -0.54 15.91
N GLU A 10 0.13 -0.71 15.24
CA GLU A 10 -0.07 -0.33 13.85
C GLU A 10 -0.12 1.20 13.71
N VAL A 11 -0.88 1.90 14.56
CA VAL A 11 -0.90 3.37 14.64
C VAL A 11 0.51 3.92 14.87
N ILE A 12 1.26 3.35 15.82
CA ILE A 12 2.63 3.80 16.10
C ILE A 12 3.53 3.68 14.86
N ALA A 13 3.39 2.58 14.11
CA ALA A 13 4.14 2.39 12.87
C ALA A 13 3.75 3.41 11.80
N THR A 14 2.45 3.67 11.67
CA THR A 14 1.90 4.64 10.73
C THR A 14 2.35 6.06 11.07
N SER A 15 2.22 6.48 12.33
CA SER A 15 2.66 7.79 12.83
C SER A 15 4.16 8.00 12.63
N LYS A 16 5.00 7.01 12.98
CA LYS A 16 6.44 7.08 12.73
C LYS A 16 6.74 7.26 11.24
N SER A 17 6.05 6.51 10.37
CA SER A 17 6.27 6.58 8.92
C SER A 17 5.87 7.96 8.36
N TYR A 18 4.82 8.60 8.88
CA TYR A 18 4.47 9.98 8.51
C TYR A 18 5.56 10.98 8.89
N VAL A 19 6.12 10.86 10.10
CA VAL A 19 7.24 11.72 10.54
C VAL A 19 8.48 11.51 9.67
N ASP A 20 8.85 10.26 9.41
CA ASP A 20 10.01 9.94 8.58
C ASP A 20 9.85 10.53 7.17
N VAL A 21 8.67 10.36 6.55
CA VAL A 21 8.34 10.96 5.24
C VAL A 21 8.40 12.49 5.29
N ALA A 22 7.88 13.12 6.35
CA ALA A 22 7.91 14.57 6.50
C ALA A 22 9.35 15.09 6.53
N VAL A 23 10.22 14.47 7.33
CA VAL A 23 11.63 14.85 7.45
C VAL A 23 12.35 14.71 6.11
N ILE A 24 12.20 13.56 5.44
CA ILE A 24 12.84 13.30 4.14
C ILE A 24 12.37 14.32 3.10
N GLY A 25 11.05 14.54 2.99
CA GLY A 25 10.49 15.49 2.03
C GLY A 25 10.92 16.94 2.29
N MET A 26 11.10 17.34 3.56
CA MET A 26 11.63 18.66 3.91
C MET A 26 13.09 18.81 3.49
N ILE A 27 13.94 17.83 3.80
CA ILE A 27 15.36 17.85 3.39
C ILE A 27 15.47 17.99 1.88
N ILE A 28 14.74 17.17 1.11
CA ILE A 28 14.73 17.22 -0.36
C ILE A 28 14.25 18.59 -0.85
N SER A 29 13.17 19.11 -0.28
CA SER A 29 12.61 20.40 -0.70
C SER A 29 13.57 21.56 -0.46
N TYR A 30 14.25 21.60 0.69
CA TYR A 30 15.25 22.64 0.97
C TYR A 30 16.48 22.52 0.09
N TYR A 31 16.92 21.29 -0.17
CA TYR A 31 18.03 21.04 -1.08
C TYR A 31 17.70 21.56 -2.49
N ILE A 32 16.54 21.22 -3.05
CA ILE A 32 16.13 21.71 -4.37
C ILE A 32 16.01 23.24 -4.42
N ARG A 33 15.47 23.86 -3.36
CA ARG A 33 15.44 25.33 -3.25
C ARG A 33 16.82 25.96 -3.20
N SER A 34 17.80 25.30 -2.57
CA SER A 34 19.19 25.79 -2.56
C SER A 34 19.84 25.76 -3.96
N LEU A 35 19.32 24.94 -4.87
CA LEU A 35 19.75 24.90 -6.28
C LEU A 35 19.07 25.99 -7.14
N GLY A 36 18.18 26.82 -6.56
CA GLY A 36 17.48 27.90 -7.25
C GLY A 36 16.13 27.51 -7.86
N TYR A 37 15.61 26.32 -7.54
CA TYR A 37 14.33 25.82 -8.07
C TYR A 37 13.22 25.88 -7.01
N GLU A 38 11.97 25.97 -7.43
CA GLU A 38 10.82 25.87 -6.53
C GLU A 38 10.62 24.42 -6.12
N ALA A 39 10.34 24.16 -4.84
CA ALA A 39 10.01 22.83 -4.37
C ALA A 39 9.00 22.86 -3.22
N ARG A 40 7.98 22.00 -3.25
CA ARG A 40 6.95 21.87 -2.22
C ARG A 40 6.86 20.43 -1.74
N ASN A 41 7.06 20.23 -0.44
CA ASN A 41 6.75 18.96 0.22
C ASN A 41 5.24 18.82 0.44
N HIS A 42 4.70 17.65 0.10
CA HIS A 42 3.33 17.25 0.39
C HIS A 42 3.34 16.11 1.40
N VAL A 43 2.81 16.37 2.58
CA VAL A 43 2.75 15.39 3.67
C VAL A 43 1.51 15.61 4.52
N ASP A 44 0.98 14.50 5.05
CA ASP A 44 -0.15 14.45 5.98
C ASP A 44 -1.36 15.30 5.55
N ALA A 45 -1.80 16.30 6.32
CA ALA A 45 -2.96 17.12 5.97
C ALA A 45 -2.70 18.13 4.83
N ASN A 46 -1.50 18.17 4.26
CA ASN A 46 -1.07 19.19 3.28
C ASN A 46 -0.83 18.62 1.86
N TYR A 47 -1.51 17.54 1.48
CA TYR A 47 -1.49 17.02 0.11
C TYR A 47 -2.33 17.90 -0.82
N LEU A 48 -1.78 18.21 -2.00
CA LEU A 48 -2.51 18.84 -3.12
C LEU A 48 -2.60 17.90 -4.34
N VAL A 49 -2.07 16.70 -4.19
CA VAL A 49 -1.99 15.66 -5.23
C VAL A 49 -2.27 14.31 -4.58
N MET A 50 -2.73 13.33 -5.36
CA MET A 50 -3.03 12.00 -4.87
C MET A 50 -1.77 11.13 -4.88
N PRO A 51 -1.19 10.75 -3.71
CA PRO A 51 0.13 10.11 -3.68
C PRO A 51 0.20 8.78 -4.41
N ALA A 52 -0.82 7.95 -4.30
CA ALA A 52 -0.83 6.64 -4.93
C ALA A 52 -0.79 6.73 -6.47
N LEU A 53 -1.47 7.72 -7.07
CA LEU A 53 -1.48 7.92 -8.52
C LEU A 53 -0.12 8.43 -9.01
N VAL A 54 0.43 9.46 -8.35
CA VAL A 54 1.74 10.01 -8.70
C VAL A 54 2.85 8.96 -8.57
N ALA A 55 2.79 8.13 -7.54
CA ALA A 55 3.78 7.08 -7.32
C ALA A 55 3.63 5.90 -8.31
N GLU A 56 2.42 5.61 -8.79
CA GLU A 56 2.20 4.66 -9.89
C GLU A 56 2.77 5.22 -11.21
N ASP A 57 2.53 6.50 -11.50
CA ASP A 57 3.08 7.20 -12.66
C ASP A 57 4.62 7.21 -12.64
N ALA A 58 5.22 7.37 -11.45
CA ALA A 58 6.67 7.30 -11.23
C ALA A 58 7.24 5.87 -11.19
N GLY A 59 6.45 4.84 -11.50
CA GLY A 59 6.94 3.47 -11.58
C GLY A 59 7.28 2.81 -10.24
N LEU A 60 6.82 3.36 -9.10
CA LEU A 60 7.13 2.83 -7.77
C LEU A 60 6.29 1.60 -7.37
N GLY A 61 5.26 1.26 -8.15
CA GLY A 61 4.36 0.16 -7.87
C GLY A 61 3.12 0.16 -8.77
N GLN A 62 2.16 -0.70 -8.45
CA GLN A 62 0.83 -0.72 -9.06
C GLN A 62 -0.24 -0.59 -7.95
N ILE A 63 -1.40 -0.03 -8.26
CA ILE A 63 -2.49 0.09 -7.29
C ILE A 63 -3.26 -1.24 -7.17
N GLY A 64 -3.30 -1.78 -5.95
CA GLY A 64 -3.98 -3.05 -5.66
C GLY A 64 -5.49 -2.92 -5.41
N ARG A 65 -6.15 -4.06 -5.12
CA ARG A 65 -7.58 -4.12 -4.77
C ARG A 65 -7.97 -3.26 -3.56
N ASN A 66 -7.05 -3.05 -2.62
CA ASN A 66 -7.25 -2.19 -1.48
C ASN A 66 -7.09 -0.70 -1.80
N SER A 67 -6.91 -0.31 -3.07
CA SER A 67 -6.58 1.04 -3.52
C SER A 67 -5.31 1.62 -2.90
N ILE A 68 -4.36 0.76 -2.51
CA ILE A 68 -3.04 1.15 -1.99
C ILE A 68 -1.97 0.73 -3.00
N LEU A 69 -0.98 1.60 -3.22
CA LEU A 69 0.20 1.29 -4.04
C LEU A 69 0.94 0.09 -3.45
N THR A 70 1.28 -0.87 -4.30
CA THR A 70 1.95 -2.10 -3.92
C THR A 70 3.12 -2.35 -4.86
N ASN A 71 4.27 -2.70 -4.30
CA ASN A 71 5.44 -3.16 -5.05
C ASN A 71 5.90 -4.53 -4.56
N LYS A 72 6.87 -5.12 -5.26
CA LYS A 72 7.35 -6.48 -4.97
C LYS A 72 8.26 -6.56 -3.73
N ASP A 73 8.93 -5.46 -3.40
CA ASP A 73 9.94 -5.45 -2.32
C ASP A 73 9.30 -5.26 -0.94
N TYR A 74 8.33 -4.35 -0.84
CA TYR A 74 7.71 -3.95 0.42
C TYR A 74 6.21 -4.27 0.48
N GLY A 75 5.62 -4.76 -0.60
CA GLY A 75 4.18 -4.94 -0.69
C GLY A 75 3.48 -3.59 -0.57
N SER A 76 2.48 -3.51 0.30
CA SER A 76 1.77 -2.25 0.59
C SER A 76 2.25 -1.62 1.93
N ARG A 77 3.44 -1.98 2.42
CA ARG A 77 3.92 -1.65 3.79
C ARG A 77 4.87 -0.45 3.83
N PHE A 78 4.61 0.56 3.03
CA PHE A 78 5.37 1.81 3.04
C PHE A 78 4.42 3.01 3.00
N LYS A 79 4.93 4.17 3.37
CA LYS A 79 4.26 5.46 3.18
C LYS A 79 4.91 6.22 2.03
N LEU A 80 4.10 6.99 1.34
CA LEU A 80 4.51 7.81 0.21
C LEU A 80 4.71 9.25 0.69
N GLY A 81 5.80 9.87 0.24
CA GLY A 81 6.04 11.30 0.30
C GLY A 81 6.19 11.85 -1.10
N ILE A 82 5.81 13.12 -1.30
CA ILE A 82 5.90 13.75 -2.61
C ILE A 82 6.50 15.14 -2.45
N VAL A 83 7.44 15.45 -3.34
CA VAL A 83 7.93 16.82 -3.53
C VAL A 83 7.62 17.21 -4.97
N THR A 84 6.84 18.28 -5.16
CA THR A 84 6.64 18.89 -6.49
C THR A 84 7.70 19.96 -6.70
N THR A 85 8.21 20.09 -7.92
CA THR A 85 9.28 21.04 -8.25
C THR A 85 9.27 21.42 -9.73
N ASN A 86 9.86 22.57 -10.07
CA ASN A 86 10.17 22.96 -11.44
C ASN A 86 11.62 22.61 -11.87
N LEU A 87 12.39 21.92 -11.02
CA LEU A 87 13.68 21.35 -11.37
C LEU A 87 13.53 20.37 -12.56
N PRO A 88 14.25 20.56 -13.67
CA PRO A 88 14.24 19.60 -14.77
C PRO A 88 14.82 18.26 -14.31
N LEU A 89 14.03 17.20 -14.47
CA LEU A 89 14.38 15.82 -14.10
C LEU A 89 14.01 14.87 -15.24
N ASP A 90 14.75 13.78 -15.36
CA ASP A 90 14.34 12.66 -16.21
C ASP A 90 13.09 12.00 -15.61
N ILE A 91 12.15 11.62 -16.49
CA ILE A 91 10.86 11.08 -16.09
C ILE A 91 10.90 9.54 -16.14
N ASP A 92 10.54 8.91 -15.02
CA ASP A 92 10.37 7.46 -14.93
C ASP A 92 9.10 6.97 -15.65
N GLY A 93 9.06 5.67 -15.96
CA GLY A 93 7.92 5.02 -16.59
C GLY A 93 7.12 4.13 -15.64
N LYS A 94 5.82 3.98 -15.92
CA LYS A 94 4.97 3.00 -15.21
C LYS A 94 5.53 1.60 -15.32
N ILE A 95 5.42 0.84 -14.23
CA ILE A 95 5.74 -0.60 -14.20
C ILE A 95 4.47 -1.45 -14.22
N ASP A 96 4.54 -2.61 -14.87
CA ASP A 96 3.46 -3.60 -14.87
C ASP A 96 3.99 -5.00 -14.53
N PHE A 97 3.86 -5.40 -13.27
CA PHE A 97 4.18 -6.74 -12.79
C PHE A 97 2.93 -7.64 -12.69
N GLY A 98 1.79 -7.22 -13.24
CA GLY A 98 0.56 -8.00 -13.24
C GLY A 98 -0.18 -8.03 -11.91
N LEU A 99 -0.06 -6.98 -11.09
CA LEU A 99 -0.79 -6.90 -9.81
C LEU A 99 -2.30 -7.00 -9.99
N GLU A 100 -2.83 -6.45 -11.09
CA GLU A 100 -4.27 -6.48 -11.37
C GLU A 100 -4.78 -7.92 -11.49
N ASP A 101 -4.09 -8.75 -12.28
CA ASP A 101 -4.43 -10.16 -12.48
C ASP A 101 -4.31 -10.96 -11.18
N PHE A 102 -3.29 -10.66 -10.38
CA PHE A 102 -3.16 -11.23 -9.04
C PHE A 102 -4.35 -10.87 -8.14
N CYS A 103 -4.77 -9.60 -8.15
CA CYS A 103 -5.86 -9.09 -7.32
C CYS A 103 -7.24 -9.63 -7.73
N LYS A 104 -7.44 -9.96 -9.02
CA LYS A 104 -8.67 -10.62 -9.52
C LYS A 104 -8.88 -11.99 -8.87
N VAL A 105 -7.80 -12.74 -8.62
CA VAL A 105 -7.84 -14.08 -8.02
C VAL A 105 -7.77 -14.03 -6.49
N CYS A 106 -6.83 -13.28 -5.92
CA CYS A 106 -6.48 -13.35 -4.50
C CYS A 106 -7.62 -12.95 -3.54
N LYS A 107 -8.22 -11.77 -3.74
CA LYS A 107 -9.32 -11.18 -2.94
C LYS A 107 -9.16 -11.15 -1.40
N LYS A 108 -7.99 -11.53 -0.84
CA LYS A 108 -7.77 -11.67 0.62
C LYS A 108 -8.09 -10.41 1.42
N CYS A 109 -7.70 -9.23 0.94
CA CYS A 109 -7.99 -7.97 1.62
C CYS A 109 -9.50 -7.74 1.77
N ALA A 110 -10.28 -8.00 0.72
CA ALA A 110 -11.74 -7.87 0.74
C ALA A 110 -12.44 -8.93 1.58
N LEU A 111 -11.90 -10.15 1.64
CA LEU A 111 -12.41 -11.21 2.51
C LEU A 111 -12.13 -10.97 4.00
N THR A 112 -11.03 -10.27 4.31
CA THR A 112 -10.59 -10.03 5.71
C THR A 112 -11.06 -8.69 6.26
N CYS A 113 -11.56 -7.79 5.40
CA CYS A 113 -12.04 -6.47 5.81
C CYS A 113 -13.25 -6.62 6.78
N PRO A 114 -13.18 -6.07 8.00
CA PRO A 114 -14.21 -6.26 9.03
C PRO A 114 -15.53 -5.59 8.67
N THR A 115 -15.49 -4.54 7.85
CA THR A 115 -16.64 -3.74 7.40
C THR A 115 -17.03 -4.04 5.96
N GLN A 116 -16.32 -4.95 5.29
CA GLN A 116 -16.53 -5.27 3.87
C GLN A 116 -16.45 -4.06 2.95
N SER A 117 -15.69 -3.03 3.35
CA SER A 117 -15.51 -1.78 2.60
C SER A 117 -14.80 -1.96 1.25
N LEU A 118 -14.16 -3.11 1.03
CA LEU A 118 -13.43 -3.44 -0.19
C LEU A 118 -14.29 -4.32 -1.08
N SER A 119 -14.49 -3.91 -2.33
CA SER A 119 -15.22 -4.71 -3.32
C SER A 119 -14.59 -6.09 -3.52
N ARG A 120 -15.44 -7.13 -3.49
CA ARG A 120 -15.09 -8.52 -3.83
C ARG A 120 -15.20 -8.80 -5.32
N GLU A 121 -15.90 -7.93 -6.04
CA GLU A 121 -16.12 -8.07 -7.47
C GLU A 121 -14.85 -7.75 -8.26
N ASN A 122 -14.76 -8.31 -9.46
CA ASN A 122 -13.73 -7.89 -10.40
C ASN A 122 -14.10 -6.52 -10.95
N LYS A 123 -13.06 -5.78 -11.38
CA LYS A 123 -13.17 -4.41 -11.88
C LYS A 123 -14.30 -4.33 -12.92
N THR A 124 -15.31 -3.50 -12.68
CA THR A 124 -16.38 -3.24 -13.64
C THR A 124 -15.86 -2.25 -14.68
N ASP A 125 -15.66 -2.75 -15.88
CA ASP A 125 -14.96 -2.11 -17.01
C ASP A 125 -15.75 -0.97 -17.69
N LYS A 126 -16.68 -0.32 -17.00
CA LYS A 126 -17.62 0.58 -17.69
C LYS A 126 -17.04 1.94 -18.05
N ASP A 127 -16.00 2.41 -17.36
CA ASP A 127 -15.44 3.75 -17.61
C ASP A 127 -13.91 3.84 -17.55
N ASN A 128 -13.21 2.73 -17.32
CA ASN A 128 -11.75 2.67 -17.21
C ASN A 128 -11.09 3.73 -16.29
N LYS A 129 -11.89 4.38 -15.43
CA LYS A 129 -11.50 5.61 -14.73
C LYS A 129 -11.21 5.43 -13.25
N TYR A 130 -11.79 4.43 -12.58
CA TYR A 130 -11.56 4.22 -11.16
C TYR A 130 -11.43 2.73 -10.80
N ASN A 131 -10.41 2.46 -9.99
CA ASN A 131 -9.97 1.16 -9.48
C ASN A 131 -11.04 0.45 -8.63
N TRP A 132 -10.71 -0.71 -8.06
CA TRP A 132 -11.52 -1.33 -7.00
C TRP A 132 -11.93 -0.29 -5.95
N THR A 133 -13.21 0.05 -5.95
CA THR A 133 -13.73 1.09 -5.08
C THR A 133 -13.67 0.62 -3.63
N VAL A 134 -13.26 1.54 -2.76
CA VAL A 134 -13.27 1.37 -1.31
C VAL A 134 -14.37 2.28 -0.77
N ASP A 135 -15.30 1.71 -0.03
CA ASP A 135 -16.24 2.49 0.77
C ASP A 135 -15.45 3.12 1.94
N VAL A 136 -15.09 4.39 1.77
CA VAL A 136 -14.23 5.10 2.72
C VAL A 136 -14.94 5.41 4.04
N GLU A 137 -16.26 5.57 4.02
CA GLU A 137 -17.05 5.88 5.21
C GLU A 137 -17.10 4.68 6.15
N THR A 138 -17.47 3.51 5.64
CA THR A 138 -17.48 2.28 6.44
C THR A 138 -16.09 1.87 6.90
N CYS A 139 -15.04 2.15 6.10
CA CYS A 139 -13.65 1.93 6.52
C CYS A 139 -13.31 2.82 7.72
N TYR A 140 -13.64 4.11 7.63
CA TYR A 140 -13.36 5.10 8.67
C TYR A 140 -14.20 4.89 9.94
N GLU A 141 -15.45 4.43 9.82
CA GLU A 141 -16.25 4.00 10.96
C GLU A 141 -15.54 2.93 11.78
N LYS A 142 -14.86 1.97 11.12
CA LYS A 142 -14.10 0.97 11.85
C LYS A 142 -12.90 1.55 12.59
N TRP A 143 -12.24 2.55 12.02
CA TRP A 143 -11.12 3.22 12.68
C TRP A 143 -11.58 3.89 13.97
N LYS A 144 -12.70 4.63 13.91
CA LYS A 144 -13.33 5.25 15.09
C LYS A 144 -13.72 4.22 16.14
N TYR A 145 -14.28 3.08 15.73
CA TYR A 145 -14.67 2.01 16.66
C TYR A 145 -13.48 1.32 17.32
N LEU A 146 -12.40 1.06 16.58
CA LEU A 146 -11.21 0.37 17.08
C LEU A 146 -10.24 1.30 17.82
N GLY A 147 -10.32 2.62 17.58
CA GLY A 147 -9.33 3.59 18.07
C GLY A 147 -7.95 3.43 17.42
N THR A 148 -7.89 2.89 16.20
CA THR A 148 -6.63 2.64 15.45
C THR A 148 -6.82 2.85 13.95
N ASP A 149 -5.72 2.81 13.17
CA ASP A 149 -5.76 2.97 11.70
C ASP A 149 -6.08 1.63 10.97
N CYS A 150 -6.47 0.61 11.73
CA CYS A 150 -6.86 -0.73 11.28
C CYS A 150 -5.74 -1.53 10.58
N GLY A 151 -5.29 -1.14 9.39
CA GLY A 151 -4.17 -1.77 8.67
C GLY A 151 -4.35 -3.23 8.22
N MET A 152 -5.52 -3.85 8.41
CA MET A 152 -5.71 -5.30 8.15
C MET A 152 -5.58 -5.69 6.68
N CYS A 153 -6.01 -4.81 5.76
CA CYS A 153 -5.86 -5.04 4.32
C CYS A 153 -4.39 -5.06 3.89
N ILE A 154 -3.54 -4.25 4.53
CA ILE A 154 -2.09 -4.21 4.33
C ILE A 154 -1.45 -5.47 4.92
N SER A 155 -1.88 -5.88 6.13
CA SER A 155 -1.31 -7.03 6.83
C SER A 155 -1.61 -8.36 6.11
N VAL A 156 -2.76 -8.51 5.48
CA VAL A 156 -3.14 -9.78 4.81
C VAL A 156 -2.65 -9.89 3.37
N CYS A 157 -2.13 -8.80 2.79
CA CYS A 157 -1.64 -8.82 1.41
C CYS A 157 -0.45 -9.77 1.25
N PRO A 158 -0.45 -10.72 0.30
CA PRO A 158 0.68 -11.63 0.09
C PRO A 158 2.00 -10.90 -0.22
N PHE A 159 1.94 -9.80 -0.96
CA PHE A 159 3.12 -8.97 -1.25
C PHE A 159 3.71 -8.32 0.01
N SER A 160 2.92 -8.13 1.07
CA SER A 160 3.40 -7.57 2.33
C SER A 160 4.16 -8.57 3.21
N GLN A 161 4.23 -9.86 2.83
CA GLN A 161 4.76 -10.92 3.69
C GLN A 161 6.12 -11.47 3.27
N ASN A 162 6.83 -10.78 2.36
CA ASN A 162 8.18 -11.14 1.93
C ASN A 162 8.27 -12.63 1.51
N LEU A 163 7.34 -13.04 0.65
CA LEU A 163 7.26 -14.42 0.14
C LEU A 163 8.32 -14.65 -0.94
N GLU A 164 8.91 -15.84 -0.96
CA GLU A 164 9.95 -16.17 -1.95
C GLU A 164 9.35 -16.35 -3.35
N SER A 165 8.14 -16.91 -3.44
CA SER A 165 7.37 -16.97 -4.68
C SER A 165 7.13 -15.58 -5.30
N VAL A 166 6.90 -14.54 -4.49
CA VAL A 166 6.71 -13.17 -5.00
C VAL A 166 7.97 -12.63 -5.67
N LYS A 167 9.14 -12.96 -5.12
CA LYS A 167 10.44 -12.55 -5.69
C LYS A 167 10.82 -13.37 -6.92
N LYS A 168 10.50 -14.67 -6.89
CA LYS A 168 10.79 -15.65 -7.96
C LYS A 168 10.20 -15.24 -9.31
N TYR A 169 8.96 -14.74 -9.32
CA TYR A 169 8.29 -14.38 -10.58
C TYR A 169 8.52 -12.92 -10.92
N SER A 170 8.97 -12.63 -12.15
CA SER A 170 9.13 -11.25 -12.64
C SER A 170 7.77 -10.56 -12.86
N SER A 171 6.77 -11.30 -13.37
CA SER A 171 5.42 -10.82 -13.66
C SER A 171 4.34 -11.88 -13.38
N PHE A 172 3.17 -11.43 -12.95
CA PHE A 172 1.95 -12.22 -12.71
C PHE A 172 0.91 -12.08 -13.83
N LYS A 173 1.22 -11.30 -14.87
CA LYS A 173 0.29 -11.01 -15.96
C LYS A 173 -0.14 -12.28 -16.67
N LYS A 174 -1.46 -12.56 -16.67
CA LYS A 174 -2.07 -13.78 -17.22
C LYS A 174 -1.41 -15.09 -16.75
N ASN A 175 -0.77 -15.09 -15.58
CA ASN A 175 -0.02 -16.26 -15.08
C ASN A 175 -0.70 -16.87 -13.85
N GLY A 176 -1.74 -17.67 -14.10
CA GLY A 176 -2.52 -18.32 -13.03
C GLY A 176 -1.69 -19.26 -12.15
N ALA A 177 -0.70 -19.96 -12.73
CA ALA A 177 0.17 -20.87 -11.98
C ALA A 177 1.06 -20.12 -10.99
N ALA A 178 1.67 -19.00 -11.41
CA ALA A 178 2.47 -18.16 -10.51
C ALA A 178 1.63 -17.55 -9.39
N ILE A 179 0.40 -17.09 -9.70
CA ILE A 179 -0.52 -16.58 -8.69
C ILE A 179 -0.85 -17.67 -7.67
N GLN A 180 -1.14 -18.89 -8.12
CA GLN A 180 -1.48 -20.00 -7.23
C GLN A 180 -0.28 -20.41 -6.35
N ASP A 181 0.94 -20.47 -6.89
CA ASP A 181 2.17 -20.75 -6.13
C ASP A 181 2.33 -19.78 -4.94
N VAL A 182 2.11 -18.48 -5.18
CA VAL A 182 2.16 -17.46 -4.12
C VAL A 182 1.06 -17.67 -3.08
N LEU A 183 -0.17 -17.96 -3.52
CA LEU A 183 -1.31 -18.15 -2.61
C LEU A 183 -1.16 -19.41 -1.75
N ASP A 184 -0.59 -20.47 -2.32
CA ASP A 184 -0.29 -21.73 -1.62
C ASP A 184 0.84 -21.55 -0.62
N GLU A 185 1.92 -20.86 -1.00
CA GLU A 185 3.00 -20.49 -0.07
C GLU A 185 2.45 -19.66 1.10
N TYR A 186 1.63 -18.64 0.80
CA TYR A 186 1.00 -17.80 1.81
C TYR A 186 0.15 -18.64 2.77
N LYS A 187 -0.73 -19.51 2.22
CA LYS A 187 -1.64 -20.33 3.02
C LYS A 187 -0.86 -21.31 3.90
N ARG A 188 0.22 -21.90 3.40
CA ARG A 188 1.09 -22.79 4.17
C ARG A 188 1.79 -22.07 5.32
N LYS A 189 2.28 -20.84 5.11
CA LYS A 189 3.01 -20.08 6.14
C LYS A 189 2.09 -19.41 7.16
N PHE A 190 0.93 -18.92 6.73
CA PHE A 190 0.13 -17.98 7.51
C PHE A 190 -1.35 -18.35 7.62
N GLY A 191 -1.79 -19.42 6.96
CA GLY A 191 -3.20 -19.82 6.93
C GLY A 191 -4.09 -18.75 6.32
N THR A 192 -5.14 -18.38 7.04
CA THR A 192 -6.13 -17.39 6.59
C THR A 192 -5.55 -15.97 6.59
N ARG A 193 -4.85 -15.60 7.67
CA ARG A 193 -4.43 -14.23 7.91
C ARG A 193 -3.17 -14.17 8.76
N VAL A 194 -2.23 -13.30 8.38
CA VAL A 194 -1.13 -12.95 9.28
C VAL A 194 -1.63 -12.06 10.41
N PHE A 195 -1.54 -12.58 11.63
CA PHE A 195 -1.81 -11.84 12.85
C PHE A 195 -0.82 -12.24 13.94
N VAL A 196 -0.13 -11.26 14.50
CA VAL A 196 0.72 -11.45 15.68
C VAL A 196 -0.04 -10.91 16.90
N PRO A 197 -0.45 -11.75 17.85
CA PRO A 197 -1.20 -11.30 19.01
C PRO A 197 -0.31 -10.53 20.00
N GLY A 198 -0.94 -9.65 20.78
CA GLY A 198 -0.32 -8.95 21.90
C GLY A 198 0.56 -7.75 21.51
N ASN A 199 0.86 -6.93 22.51
CA ASN A 199 1.71 -5.75 22.35
C ASN A 199 3.18 -6.15 22.10
N PRO A 200 3.92 -5.37 21.29
CA PRO A 200 5.36 -5.56 21.19
C PRO A 200 6.04 -5.32 22.55
N SER A 201 7.21 -5.91 22.76
CA SER A 201 7.92 -5.88 24.05
C SER A 201 8.20 -4.48 24.59
N TRP A 202 8.39 -3.51 23.70
CA TRP A 202 8.66 -2.10 24.03
C TRP A 202 7.41 -1.28 24.34
N LEU A 203 6.20 -1.83 24.16
CA LEU A 203 4.92 -1.16 24.44
C LEU A 203 4.27 -1.74 25.71
N ARG A 204 5.09 -2.06 26.71
CA ARG A 204 4.64 -2.50 28.03
C ARG A 204 4.74 -1.36 29.03
#